data_AF-A0A9E1GQB0-F1
#
_entry.id   AF-A0A9E1GQB0-F1
#
_cell.length_a   1.000
_cell.length_b   1.000
_cell.length_c   1.000
_cell.angle_alpha   90.00
_cell.angle_beta   90.00
_cell.angle_gamma   90.00
#
_symmetry.space_group_name_H-M   'P 1'
#
loop_
_entity.id
_entity.type
_entity.pdbx_description
1 polymer ?
#
loop_
_entity_poly.entity_id
_entity_poly.type
_entity_poly.pdbx_seq_one_letter_code
_entity_poly.pdbx_strand_id
1 'polypeptide(L)'
;MTVTERFLKYIAVDTTSDPSSDTFPSTRSQEAFAKALAEEMKETGLENVTVDSYGYVFGTIPSTIEDYQGKILGFIAHMDTSCAESGKNIRPRIIKNYDGKDI
;
A
#
# COMPACT_ATOMS: atom_id res chain seq x y z
N MET A 1 -10.69 2.04 -12.04
CA MET A 1 -10.09 2.85 -10.97
C MET A 1 -8.78 3.41 -11.48
N THR A 2 -8.62 4.73 -11.45
CA THR A 2 -7.38 5.42 -11.87
C THR A 2 -6.31 5.33 -10.79
N VAL A 3 -5.05 5.62 -11.14
CA VAL A 3 -3.94 5.68 -10.16
C VAL A 3 -4.22 6.73 -9.09
N THR A 4 -4.76 7.89 -9.48
CA THR A 4 -5.13 8.96 -8.54
C THR A 4 -6.21 8.51 -7.56
N GLU A 5 -7.27 7.85 -8.02
CA GLU A 5 -8.32 7.30 -7.14
C GLU A 5 -7.76 6.28 -6.15
N ARG A 6 -6.84 5.41 -6.61
CA ARG A 6 -6.14 4.44 -5.77
C ARG A 6 -5.28 5.08 -4.70
N PHE A 7 -4.47 6.05 -5.09
CA PHE A 7 -3.65 6.80 -4.16
C PHE A 7 -4.50 7.52 -3.10
N LEU A 8 -5.57 8.20 -3.52
CA LEU A 8 -6.48 8.90 -2.60
C LEU A 8 -7.19 7.96 -1.62
N LYS A 9 -7.53 6.74 -2.06
CA LYS A 9 -8.09 5.70 -1.18
C LYS A 9 -7.08 5.27 -0.12
N TYR A 10 -5.80 5.13 -0.47
CA TYR A 10 -4.76 4.67 0.45
C TYR A 10 -4.43 5.73 1.51
N ILE A 11 -4.24 7.00 1.11
CA ILE A 11 -3.92 8.07 2.07
C ILE A 11 -5.08 8.39 3.03
N ALA A 12 -6.30 7.93 2.75
CA ALA A 12 -7.43 8.06 3.65
C ALA A 12 -7.38 7.07 4.83
N VAL A 13 -6.52 6.04 4.75
CA VAL A 13 -6.30 5.07 5.82
C VAL A 13 -5.13 5.53 6.68
N ASP A 14 -5.35 5.65 7.99
CA ASP A 14 -4.26 5.95 8.93
C ASP A 14 -3.37 4.71 9.09
N THR A 15 -2.16 4.76 8.55
CA THR A 15 -1.15 3.69 8.67
C THR A 15 0.07 4.14 9.47
N THR A 16 -0.04 5.20 10.27
CA THR A 16 1.09 5.76 11.03
C THR A 16 1.76 4.66 11.89
N SER A 17 3.09 4.60 11.89
CA SER A 17 3.84 3.68 12.73
C SER A 17 3.90 4.13 14.19
N ASP A 18 4.10 3.16 15.09
CA ASP A 18 4.27 3.39 16.53
C ASP A 18 5.65 2.89 16.95
N PRO A 19 6.63 3.78 17.20
CA PRO A 19 7.99 3.40 17.57
C PRO A 19 8.10 2.79 18.97
N SER A 20 7.05 2.88 19.79
CA SER A 20 7.00 2.31 21.14
C SER A 20 6.42 0.89 21.18
N SER A 21 5.93 0.39 20.04
CA SER A 21 5.29 -0.91 19.94
C SER A 21 6.31 -2.05 19.80
N ASP A 22 6.06 -3.15 20.52
CA ASP A 22 6.81 -4.40 20.41
C ASP A 22 6.15 -5.40 19.43
N THR A 23 5.10 -4.98 18.71
CA THR A 23 4.36 -5.83 17.75
C THR A 23 4.70 -5.47 16.30
N PHE A 24 4.48 -6.43 15.41
CA PHE A 24 4.62 -6.24 13.96
C PHE A 24 3.34 -6.72 13.26
N PRO A 25 2.62 -5.84 12.53
CA PRO A 25 2.84 -4.40 12.40
C PRO A 25 2.75 -3.65 13.74
N SER A 26 3.33 -2.45 13.81
CA SER A 26 3.36 -1.66 15.06
C SER A 26 1.98 -1.14 15.46
N THR A 27 1.07 -0.95 14.50
CA THR A 27 -0.30 -0.49 14.73
C THR A 27 -1.33 -1.42 14.07
N ARG A 28 -2.49 -1.57 14.72
CA ARG A 28 -3.60 -2.40 14.20
C ARG A 28 -4.16 -1.89 12.87
N SER A 29 -4.03 -0.60 12.61
CA SER A 29 -4.51 -0.02 11.35
C SER A 29 -3.65 -0.44 10.16
N GLN A 30 -2.35 -0.65 10.35
CA GLN A 30 -1.48 -1.27 9.33
C GLN A 30 -1.93 -2.70 9.03
N GLU A 31 -2.29 -3.50 10.04
CA GLU A 31 -2.81 -4.86 9.83
C GLU A 31 -4.14 -4.86 9.05
N ALA A 32 -5.05 -3.93 9.38
CA ALA A 32 -6.31 -3.77 8.65
C ALA A 32 -6.06 -3.35 7.18
N PHE A 33 -5.09 -2.46 6.95
CA PHE A 33 -4.71 -2.04 5.61
C PHE A 33 -4.07 -3.17 4.81
N ALA A 34 -3.22 -3.99 5.44
CA ALA A 34 -2.62 -5.18 4.82
C ALA A 34 -3.68 -6.16 4.29
N LYS A 35 -4.72 -6.43 5.08
CA LYS A 35 -5.86 -7.27 4.68
C LYS A 35 -6.64 -6.64 3.52
N ALA A 36 -6.90 -5.33 3.57
CA ALA A 36 -7.59 -4.63 2.49
C ALA A 36 -6.78 -4.64 1.18
N LEU A 37 -5.46 -4.48 1.24
CA LEU A 37 -4.57 -4.60 0.10
C LEU A 37 -4.57 -6.02 -0.48
N ALA A 38 -4.55 -7.04 0.36
CA ALA A 38 -4.60 -8.43 -0.09
C ALA A 38 -5.92 -8.74 -0.84
N GLU A 39 -7.06 -8.26 -0.34
CA GLU A 39 -8.32 -8.39 -1.07
C GLU A 39 -8.29 -7.63 -2.40
N GLU A 40 -7.78 -6.40 -2.42
CA GLU A 40 -7.64 -5.64 -3.67
C GLU A 40 -6.70 -6.33 -4.67
N MET A 41 -5.60 -6.94 -4.21
CA MET A 41 -4.68 -7.71 -5.06
C MET A 41 -5.38 -8.91 -5.71
N LYS A 42 -6.17 -9.66 -4.93
CA LYS A 42 -6.99 -10.77 -5.46
C LYS A 42 -8.02 -10.27 -6.49
N GLU A 43 -8.73 -9.18 -6.19
CA GLU A 43 -9.70 -8.57 -7.10
C GLU A 43 -9.07 -8.10 -8.43
N THR A 44 -7.80 -7.67 -8.39
CA THR A 44 -7.04 -7.28 -9.59
C THR A 44 -6.43 -8.46 -10.35
N GLY A 45 -6.59 -9.69 -9.87
CA GLY A 45 -6.14 -10.90 -10.55
C GLY A 45 -4.72 -11.35 -10.20
N LEU A 46 -4.14 -10.88 -9.09
CA LEU A 46 -2.89 -11.45 -8.59
C LEU A 46 -3.14 -12.83 -7.99
N GLU A 47 -2.17 -13.71 -8.15
CA GLU A 47 -2.18 -15.07 -7.62
C GLU A 47 -1.30 -15.19 -6.37
N ASN A 48 -1.47 -16.29 -5.62
CA ASN A 48 -0.69 -16.59 -4.41
C ASN A 48 -0.67 -15.43 -3.41
N VAL A 49 -1.81 -14.73 -3.27
CA VAL A 49 -1.91 -13.57 -2.40
C VAL A 49 -1.95 -14.03 -0.94
N THR A 50 -0.99 -13.58 -0.14
CA THR A 50 -0.86 -13.93 1.27
C THR A 50 -0.62 -12.70 2.13
N VAL A 51 -1.06 -12.79 3.38
CA VAL A 51 -0.68 -11.87 4.46
C VAL A 51 -0.11 -12.72 5.57
N ASP A 52 1.15 -12.49 5.94
CA ASP A 52 1.79 -13.27 6.99
C ASP A 52 1.47 -12.73 8.41
N SER A 53 1.99 -13.42 9.43
CA SER A 53 1.77 -13.05 10.84
C SER A 53 2.39 -11.71 11.24
N TYR A 54 3.29 -11.17 10.42
CA TYR A 54 3.96 -9.88 10.65
C TYR A 54 3.37 -8.76 9.78
N GLY A 55 2.31 -9.05 9.02
CA GLY A 55 1.60 -8.10 8.18
C GLY A 55 2.26 -7.83 6.81
N TYR A 56 3.21 -8.65 6.38
CA TYR A 56 3.72 -8.55 5.01
C TYR A 56 2.70 -9.10 4.02
N VAL A 57 2.44 -8.31 2.98
CA VAL A 57 1.52 -8.68 1.90
C VAL A 57 2.32 -9.08 0.68
N PHE A 58 2.09 -10.30 0.18
CA PHE A 58 2.71 -10.81 -1.04
C PHE A 58 1.63 -11.18 -2.06
N GLY A 59 1.99 -11.11 -3.33
CA GLY A 59 1.20 -11.62 -4.44
C GLY A 59 2.03 -11.67 -5.71
N THR A 60 1.60 -12.50 -6.64
CA THR A 60 2.34 -12.80 -7.87
C THR A 60 1.51 -12.37 -9.07
N ILE A 61 2.15 -11.64 -9.99
CA ILE A 61 1.62 -11.45 -11.34
C ILE A 61 2.18 -12.59 -12.18
N PRO A 62 1.35 -13.49 -12.74
CA PRO A 62 1.84 -14.59 -13.56
C PRO A 62 2.53 -14.07 -14.82
N SER A 63 3.50 -14.84 -15.31
CA SER A 63 4.17 -14.54 -16.58
C SER A 63 3.16 -14.55 -17.72
N THR A 64 3.29 -13.60 -18.66
CA THR A 64 2.55 -13.61 -19.92
C THR A 64 3.20 -14.51 -20.99
N ILE A 65 4.39 -15.05 -20.70
CA ILE A 65 5.12 -16.00 -21.53
C ILE A 65 4.93 -17.40 -20.94
N GLU A 66 4.49 -18.34 -21.79
CA GLU A 66 4.33 -19.76 -21.45
C GLU A 66 5.67 -20.38 -21.00
N ASP A 67 5.62 -21.20 -19.95
CA ASP A 67 6.76 -21.91 -19.36
C ASP A 67 7.98 -21.04 -19.01
N TYR A 68 7.78 -19.75 -18.70
CA TYR A 68 8.86 -18.83 -18.37
C TYR A 68 9.77 -19.32 -17.22
N GLN A 69 11.06 -19.55 -17.53
CA GLN A 69 12.11 -19.97 -16.58
C GLN A 69 13.13 -18.85 -16.25
N GLY A 70 12.82 -17.61 -16.61
CA GLY A 70 13.75 -16.49 -16.44
C GLY A 70 13.79 -15.94 -15.01
N LYS A 71 14.44 -14.79 -14.85
CA LYS A 71 14.53 -14.10 -13.56
C LYS A 71 13.16 -13.54 -13.15
N ILE A 72 12.85 -13.65 -11.87
CA ILE A 72 11.67 -13.06 -11.24
C ILE A 72 12.03 -11.67 -10.72
N LEU A 73 11.19 -10.67 -11.00
CA LEU A 73 11.35 -9.29 -10.52
C LEU A 73 10.38 -9.04 -9.37
N GLY A 74 10.89 -8.48 -8.27
CA GLY A 74 10.08 -8.04 -7.13
C GLY A 74 9.95 -6.52 -7.09
N PHE A 75 8.73 -6.03 -6.87
CA PHE A 75 8.44 -4.64 -6.56
C PHE A 75 8.00 -4.56 -5.10
N ILE A 76 8.63 -3.66 -4.33
CA ILE A 76 8.41 -3.55 -2.89
C ILE A 76 8.10 -2.10 -2.56
N ALA A 77 7.09 -1.91 -1.71
CA ALA A 77 6.77 -0.65 -1.04
C ALA A 77 6.45 -0.96 0.43
N HIS A 78 6.56 0.05 1.29
CA HIS A 78 6.10 -0.02 2.67
C HIS A 78 4.69 0.59 2.79
N MET A 79 3.94 0.16 3.80
CA MET A 79 2.53 0.56 4.00
C MET A 79 2.37 1.71 5.00
N ASP A 80 3.33 1.87 5.91
CA ASP A 80 3.24 2.78 7.03
C ASP A 80 3.62 4.21 6.65
N THR A 81 3.14 5.15 7.46
CA THR A 81 3.55 6.56 7.40
C THR A 81 4.36 6.93 8.64
N SER A 82 5.21 7.94 8.51
CA SER A 82 6.13 8.35 9.58
C SER A 82 5.38 8.82 10.83
N CYS A 83 5.81 8.38 12.01
CA CYS A 83 5.31 8.86 13.30
C CYS A 83 5.65 10.32 13.62
N ALA A 84 6.48 10.98 12.79
CA ALA A 84 6.82 12.39 12.95
C ALA A 84 5.62 13.32 12.71
N GLU A 85 4.65 12.90 11.89
CA GLU A 85 3.45 13.66 11.55
C GLU A 85 2.21 12.75 11.57
N SER A 86 1.03 13.33 11.72
CA SER A 86 -0.19 12.51 11.79
C SER A 86 -0.65 12.04 10.40
N GLY A 87 -0.79 10.72 10.23
CA GLY A 87 -1.50 10.12 9.10
C GLY A 87 -3.03 10.15 9.21
N LYS A 88 -3.60 10.77 10.26
CA LYS A 88 -5.05 10.79 10.50
C LYS A 88 -5.74 11.93 9.77
N ASN A 89 -6.93 11.65 9.24
CA ASN A 89 -7.84 12.65 8.65
C ASN A 89 -7.17 13.52 7.56
N ILE A 90 -6.32 12.91 6.73
CA ILE A 90 -5.64 13.59 5.64
C ILE A 90 -6.66 14.24 4.70
N ARG A 91 -6.44 15.51 4.36
CA ARG A 91 -7.26 16.29 3.43
C ARG A 91 -6.42 16.68 2.21
N PRO A 92 -6.34 15.81 1.19
CA PRO A 92 -5.52 16.08 0.01
C PRO A 92 -6.09 17.26 -0.79
N ARG A 93 -5.20 18.12 -1.30
CA ARG A 93 -5.54 19.17 -2.27
C ARG A 93 -4.97 18.81 -3.63
N ILE A 94 -5.83 18.72 -4.65
CA ILE A 94 -5.42 18.43 -6.02
C ILE A 94 -5.36 19.74 -6.80
N ILE A 95 -4.16 20.15 -7.17
CA ILE A 95 -3.93 21.37 -7.96
C ILE A 95 -3.60 20.94 -9.38
N LYS A 96 -4.54 21.17 -10.30
CA LYS A 96 -4.35 20.87 -11.72
C LYS A 96 -3.69 22.06 -12.40
N ASN A 97 -2.82 21.79 -13.37
CA ASN A 97 -2.17 22.82 -14.19
C ASN A 97 -1.54 23.93 -13.34
N TYR A 98 -0.76 23.54 -12.31
CA TYR A 98 -0.10 24.47 -11.40
C TYR A 98 0.65 25.57 -12.18
N ASP A 99 0.37 26.83 -11.85
CA ASP A 99 0.85 28.01 -12.59
C ASP A 99 2.14 28.62 -12.02
N GLY A 100 2.74 27.95 -11.03
CA GLY A 100 3.99 28.37 -10.40
C GLY A 100 3.85 29.41 -9.28
N LYS A 101 2.63 29.81 -8.93
CA LYS A 101 2.37 30.78 -7.85
C LYS A 101 2.13 30.09 -6.50
N ASP A 102 2.11 30.86 -5.42
CA ASP A 102 1.87 30.35 -4.07
C ASP A 102 0.57 29.52 -3.95
N ILE A 103 0.64 28.48 -3.11
CA ILE A 103 -0.42 27.48 -2.90
C ILE A 103 -1.16 27.72 -1.59
#